data_AF-A0A0G1A6U7-F1
#
_entry.id   AF-A0A0G1A6U7-F1
#
_cell.length_a   1.000
_cell.length_b   1.000
_cell.length_c   1.000
_cell.angle_alpha   90.00
_cell.angle_beta   90.00
_cell.angle_gamma   90.00
#
_symmetry.space_group_name_H-M   'P 1'
#
loop_
_entity.id
_entity.type
_entity.pdbx_description
1 polymer ?
#
loop_
_entity_poly.entity_id
_entity_poly.type
_entity_poly.pdbx_seq_one_letter_code
_entity_poly.pdbx_strand_id
1 'polypeptide(L)'
;GGYHLLVSYVAPWKAQKENISRNEEHGKIKDYIEKKYGPNAMYDIEVSSQIGKEAKKEILKNPLSYGLFHMGVIPIYFLNNDILLTLREVFSFKVPDFYLARKIMNGDFGSIMKDFSGQSALWASVFLLSYAALFLKTVFGIGGVFLYLRKNFLAGLFFLMVIFYFPLIVGPEGHARFRLPVEPILIIFSAFLVISAHRFLINGKKTNQNASI
;
A
#
# COMPACT_ATOMS: atom_id res chain seq x y z
N GLY A 1 10.11 -9.41 -13.00
CA GLY A 1 10.64 -9.54 -14.38
C GLY A 1 10.34 -8.27 -15.18
N GLY A 2 10.95 -8.10 -16.36
CA GLY A 2 10.76 -6.90 -17.19
C GLY A 2 9.34 -6.73 -17.73
N TYR A 3 8.63 -7.84 -17.99
CA TYR A 3 7.19 -7.85 -18.28
C TYR A 3 6.36 -7.11 -17.21
N HIS A 4 6.58 -7.42 -15.93
CA HIS A 4 5.86 -6.78 -14.82
C HIS A 4 6.12 -5.28 -14.74
N LEU A 5 7.31 -4.81 -15.11
CA LEU A 5 7.62 -3.38 -15.09
C LEU A 5 6.70 -2.62 -16.06
N LEU A 6 6.44 -3.15 -17.26
CA LEU A 6 5.53 -2.51 -18.20
C LEU A 6 4.07 -2.62 -17.76
N VAL A 7 3.64 -3.83 -17.41
CA VAL A 7 2.23 -4.15 -17.15
C VAL A 7 1.76 -3.61 -15.80
N SER A 8 2.57 -3.74 -14.76
CA SER A 8 2.15 -3.44 -13.40
C SER A 8 2.57 -2.06 -12.89
N TYR A 9 3.57 -1.43 -13.51
CA TYR A 9 4.09 -0.12 -13.07
C TYR A 9 3.81 0.97 -14.11
N VAL A 10 4.14 0.73 -15.38
CA VAL A 10 3.92 1.72 -16.44
C VAL A 10 2.44 1.83 -16.82
N ALA A 11 1.70 0.73 -16.94
CA ALA A 11 0.28 0.78 -17.31
C ALA A 11 -0.57 1.62 -16.34
N PRO A 12 -0.49 1.42 -15.01
CA PRO A 12 -1.30 2.23 -14.08
C PRO A 12 -0.91 3.71 -14.09
N TRP A 13 0.38 4.01 -14.29
CA TRP A 13 0.85 5.38 -14.44
C TRP A 13 0.30 6.04 -15.71
N LYS A 14 0.32 5.33 -16.86
CA LYS A 14 -0.27 5.81 -18.12
C LYS A 14 -1.78 6.02 -17.99
N ALA A 15 -2.48 5.07 -17.36
CA ALA A 15 -3.91 5.17 -17.11
C ALA A 15 -4.27 6.45 -16.35
N GLN A 16 -3.51 6.77 -15.29
CA GLN A 16 -3.69 8.01 -14.54
C GLN A 16 -3.36 9.25 -15.38
N LYS A 17 -2.28 9.21 -16.17
CA LYS A 17 -1.87 10.33 -17.02
C LYS A 17 -2.89 10.64 -18.12
N GLU A 18 -3.50 9.61 -18.68
CA GLU A 18 -4.49 9.70 -19.78
C GLU A 18 -5.93 9.81 -19.28
N ASN A 19 -6.14 9.78 -17.95
CA ASN A 19 -7.46 9.82 -17.31
C ASN A 19 -8.40 8.71 -17.82
N ILE A 20 -7.86 7.52 -18.03
CA ILE A 20 -8.59 6.31 -18.44
C ILE A 20 -8.56 5.26 -17.33
N SER A 21 -9.40 4.24 -17.44
CA SER A 21 -9.43 3.19 -16.42
C SER A 21 -8.15 2.34 -16.47
N ARG A 22 -7.66 1.92 -15.29
CA ARG A 22 -6.50 1.01 -15.20
C ARG A 22 -6.70 -0.28 -15.99
N ASN A 23 -7.94 -0.81 -16.02
CA ASN A 23 -8.25 -2.04 -16.75
C ASN A 23 -8.13 -1.85 -18.27
N GLU A 24 -8.59 -0.70 -18.78
CA GLU A 24 -8.50 -0.36 -20.19
C GLU A 24 -7.04 -0.26 -20.65
N GLU A 25 -6.21 0.51 -19.92
CA GLU A 25 -4.79 0.66 -20.27
C GLU A 25 -4.02 -0.66 -20.12
N HIS A 26 -4.34 -1.46 -19.10
CA HIS A 26 -3.78 -2.79 -18.93
C HIS A 26 -4.13 -3.72 -20.10
N GLY A 27 -5.35 -3.64 -20.62
CA GLY A 27 -5.77 -4.34 -21.84
C GLY A 27 -4.96 -3.90 -23.06
N LYS A 28 -4.84 -2.59 -23.30
CA LYS A 28 -4.06 -2.02 -24.41
C LYS A 28 -2.60 -2.51 -24.39
N ILE A 29 -1.96 -2.50 -23.21
CA ILE A 29 -0.58 -2.96 -23.07
C ILE A 29 -0.46 -4.47 -23.29
N LYS A 30 -1.41 -5.28 -22.80
CA LYS A 30 -1.41 -6.73 -23.05
C LYS A 30 -1.55 -7.04 -24.54
N ASP A 31 -2.50 -6.42 -25.22
CA ASP A 31 -2.72 -6.60 -26.66
C ASP A 31 -1.48 -6.18 -27.46
N TYR A 32 -0.82 -5.09 -27.06
CA TYR A 32 0.43 -4.66 -27.66
C TYR A 32 1.54 -5.69 -27.48
N ILE A 33 1.73 -6.22 -26.26
CA ILE A 33 2.75 -7.24 -25.98
C ILE A 33 2.46 -8.50 -26.79
N GLU A 34 1.22 -8.99 -26.80
CA GLU A 34 0.84 -10.21 -27.50
C GLU A 34 1.03 -10.06 -29.02
N LYS A 35 0.63 -8.93 -29.61
CA LYS A 35 0.83 -8.68 -31.05
C LYS A 35 2.30 -8.57 -31.44
N LYS A 36 3.14 -7.98 -30.58
CA LYS A 36 4.55 -7.71 -30.91
C LYS A 36 5.49 -8.86 -30.57
N TYR A 37 5.23 -9.57 -29.47
CA TYR A 37 6.12 -10.56 -28.88
C TYR A 37 5.50 -11.95 -28.74
N GLY A 38 4.20 -12.09 -29.05
CA GLY A 38 3.46 -13.34 -28.93
C GLY A 38 2.85 -13.58 -27.55
N PRO A 39 1.98 -14.59 -27.43
CA PRO A 39 1.19 -14.87 -26.22
C PRO A 39 2.04 -15.34 -25.02
N ASN A 40 3.25 -15.86 -25.26
CA ASN A 40 4.13 -16.39 -24.22
C ASN A 40 5.23 -15.41 -23.78
N ALA A 41 5.13 -14.13 -24.16
CA ALA A 41 6.13 -13.10 -23.90
C ALA A 41 6.51 -12.92 -22.41
N MET A 42 5.62 -13.29 -21.48
CA MET A 42 5.89 -13.27 -20.04
C MET A 42 6.90 -14.34 -19.61
N TYR A 43 6.87 -15.52 -20.24
CA TYR A 43 7.64 -16.70 -19.86
C TYR A 43 9.01 -16.77 -20.56
N ASP A 44 9.15 -16.08 -21.69
CA ASP A 44 10.42 -15.94 -22.38
C ASP A 44 11.28 -14.85 -21.70
N ILE A 45 12.44 -15.26 -21.20
CA ILE A 45 13.36 -14.40 -20.44
C ILE A 45 13.92 -13.27 -21.31
N GLU A 46 14.25 -13.55 -22.58
CA GLU A 46 14.85 -12.57 -23.48
C GLU A 46 13.81 -11.52 -23.87
N VAL A 47 12.61 -11.97 -24.25
CA VAL A 47 11.48 -11.10 -24.56
C VAL A 47 11.09 -10.26 -23.34
N SER A 48 10.98 -10.87 -22.16
CA SER A 48 10.67 -10.15 -20.91
C SER A 48 11.73 -9.10 -20.59
N SER A 49 13.01 -9.37 -20.87
CA SER A 49 14.10 -8.40 -20.75
C SER A 49 13.96 -7.23 -21.73
N GLN A 50 13.60 -7.50 -22.99
CA GLN A 50 13.32 -6.46 -23.99
C GLN A 50 12.14 -5.57 -23.57
N ILE A 51 11.04 -6.15 -23.12
CA ILE A 51 9.88 -5.42 -22.58
C ILE A 51 10.30 -4.53 -21.40
N GLY A 52 11.15 -5.06 -20.52
CA GLY A 52 11.71 -4.29 -19.40
C GLY A 52 12.53 -3.07 -19.85
N LYS A 53 13.28 -3.18 -20.96
CA LYS A 53 13.99 -2.03 -21.56
C LYS A 53 13.01 -0.99 -22.12
N GLU A 54 11.92 -1.42 -22.74
CA GLU A 54 10.87 -0.51 -23.22
C GLU A 54 10.21 0.24 -22.08
N ALA A 55 9.83 -0.46 -21.01
CA ALA A 55 9.26 0.16 -19.82
C ALA A 55 10.19 1.21 -19.20
N LYS A 56 11.48 0.92 -19.08
CA LYS A 56 12.48 1.89 -18.60
C LYS A 56 12.59 3.11 -19.51
N LYS A 57 12.57 2.92 -20.83
CA LYS A 57 12.57 4.05 -21.80
C LYS A 57 11.35 4.94 -21.60
N GLU A 58 10.17 4.36 -21.39
CA GLU A 58 8.94 5.12 -21.14
C GLU A 58 9.01 5.93 -19.83
N ILE A 59 9.52 5.34 -18.76
CA ILE A 59 9.75 6.02 -17.48
C ILE A 59 10.75 7.18 -17.65
N LEU A 60 11.87 6.93 -18.32
CA LEU A 60 12.92 7.93 -18.54
C LEU A 60 12.49 9.10 -19.43
N LYS A 61 11.46 8.91 -20.28
CA LYS A 61 10.85 10.02 -21.04
C LYS A 61 10.08 11.00 -20.15
N ASN A 62 9.53 10.54 -19.02
CA ASN A 62 8.70 11.36 -18.12
C ASN A 62 9.02 11.08 -16.63
N PRO A 63 10.28 11.28 -16.20
CA PRO A 63 10.74 10.79 -14.90
C PRO A 63 10.03 11.45 -13.72
N LEU A 64 9.73 12.76 -13.82
CA LEU A 64 9.03 13.50 -12.76
C LEU A 64 7.58 13.05 -12.61
N SER A 65 6.85 12.87 -13.72
CA SER A 65 5.46 12.41 -13.70
C SER A 65 5.35 11.00 -13.12
N TYR A 66 6.25 10.11 -13.53
CA TYR A 66 6.33 8.76 -12.96
C TYR A 66 6.71 8.79 -11.48
N GLY A 67 7.68 9.62 -11.09
CA GLY A 67 8.09 9.77 -9.70
C GLY A 67 6.96 10.26 -8.79
N LEU A 68 6.20 11.28 -9.21
CA LEU A 68 5.05 11.78 -8.46
C LEU A 68 3.92 10.74 -8.36
N PHE A 69 3.63 10.03 -9.44
CA PHE A 69 2.72 8.89 -9.43
C PHE A 69 3.16 7.83 -8.41
N HIS A 70 4.44 7.45 -8.46
CA HIS A 70 5.02 6.42 -7.61
C HIS A 70 4.98 6.81 -6.12
N MET A 71 5.25 8.08 -5.80
CA MET A 71 5.09 8.60 -4.44
C MET A 71 3.62 8.61 -4.00
N GLY A 72 2.69 8.95 -4.91
CA GLY A 72 1.26 8.97 -4.66
C GLY A 72 0.65 7.59 -4.33
N VAL A 73 1.29 6.50 -4.76
CA VAL A 73 0.82 5.13 -4.47
C VAL A 73 1.43 4.52 -3.20
N ILE A 74 2.41 5.18 -2.56
CA ILE A 74 3.00 4.70 -1.29
C ILE A 74 1.94 4.47 -0.18
N PRO A 75 0.93 5.33 0.02
CA PRO A 75 -0.11 5.05 0.99
C PRO A 75 -0.85 3.73 0.74
N ILE A 76 -1.03 3.33 -0.53
CA ILE A 76 -1.66 2.05 -0.89
C ILE A 76 -0.82 0.89 -0.38
N TYR A 77 0.51 0.97 -0.48
CA TYR A 77 1.39 -0.06 0.07
C TYR A 77 1.09 -0.30 1.54
N PHE A 78 0.94 0.75 2.37
CA PHE A 78 0.63 0.59 3.79
C PHE A 78 -0.81 0.19 4.08
N LEU A 79 -1.75 0.53 3.21
CA LEU A 79 -3.19 0.36 3.43
C LEU A 79 -3.79 -0.84 2.70
N ASN A 80 -3.08 -1.50 1.80
CA ASN A 80 -3.59 -2.69 1.12
C ASN A 80 -3.99 -3.76 2.15
N ASN A 81 -4.96 -4.62 1.91
CA ASN A 81 -5.40 -5.56 2.93
C ASN A 81 -5.74 -6.91 2.29
N ASP A 82 -4.82 -7.85 2.41
CA ASP A 82 -4.96 -9.18 1.81
C ASP A 82 -5.77 -10.13 2.69
N ILE A 83 -6.36 -9.68 3.82
CA ILE A 83 -7.18 -10.56 4.67
C ILE A 83 -8.34 -11.20 3.88
N LEU A 84 -8.90 -10.47 2.92
CA LEU A 84 -9.92 -10.94 1.98
C LEU A 84 -9.42 -12.07 1.09
N LEU A 85 -8.23 -11.86 0.52
CA LEU A 85 -7.59 -12.83 -0.33
C LEU A 85 -7.27 -14.10 0.45
N THR A 86 -6.73 -13.96 1.67
CA THR A 86 -6.46 -15.06 2.58
C THR A 86 -7.73 -15.82 2.97
N LEU A 87 -8.80 -15.13 3.37
CA LEU A 87 -10.07 -15.77 3.71
C LEU A 87 -10.69 -16.52 2.52
N ARG A 88 -10.55 -15.98 1.31
CA ARG A 88 -11.06 -16.60 0.08
C ARG A 88 -10.21 -17.77 -0.39
N GLU A 89 -8.89 -17.61 -0.44
CA GLU A 89 -7.97 -18.59 -1.05
C GLU A 89 -7.55 -19.69 -0.07
N VAL A 90 -7.38 -19.36 1.23
CA VAL A 90 -6.94 -20.33 2.24
C VAL A 90 -8.13 -21.05 2.88
N PHE A 91 -9.20 -20.30 3.20
CA PHE A 91 -10.35 -20.84 3.92
C PHE A 91 -11.56 -21.11 3.02
N SER A 92 -11.47 -20.85 1.71
CA SER A 92 -12.56 -21.06 0.74
C SER A 92 -13.88 -20.36 1.11
N PHE A 93 -13.81 -19.27 1.88
CA PHE A 93 -15.02 -18.54 2.25
C PHE A 93 -15.57 -17.76 1.05
N LYS A 94 -16.90 -17.78 0.89
CA LYS A 94 -17.61 -16.92 -0.06
C LYS A 94 -17.69 -15.50 0.49
N VAL A 95 -16.59 -14.77 0.34
CA VAL A 95 -16.47 -13.39 0.83
C VAL A 95 -16.73 -12.40 -0.33
N PRO A 96 -17.60 -11.39 -0.16
CA PRO A 96 -17.85 -10.38 -1.20
C PRO A 96 -16.56 -9.64 -1.58
N ASP A 97 -16.46 -9.21 -2.83
CA ASP A 97 -15.31 -8.43 -3.33
C ASP A 97 -15.32 -7.01 -2.74
N PHE A 98 -14.62 -6.83 -1.62
CA PHE A 98 -14.60 -5.58 -0.87
C PHE A 98 -13.24 -4.86 -1.00
N TYR A 99 -12.99 -4.24 -2.15
CA TYR A 99 -11.78 -3.45 -2.38
C TYR A 99 -12.02 -1.96 -2.09
N LEU A 100 -12.13 -1.60 -0.79
CA LEU A 100 -12.47 -0.24 -0.36
C LEU A 100 -11.52 0.82 -0.91
N ALA A 101 -10.21 0.60 -0.83
CA ALA A 101 -9.21 1.52 -1.37
C ALA A 101 -9.40 1.78 -2.87
N ARG A 102 -9.69 0.73 -3.65
CA ARG A 102 -9.97 0.83 -5.09
C ARG A 102 -11.25 1.62 -5.38
N LYS A 103 -12.33 1.33 -4.62
CA LYS A 103 -13.62 2.04 -4.78
C LYS A 103 -13.48 3.53 -4.46
N ILE A 104 -12.74 3.88 -3.40
CA ILE A 104 -12.46 5.29 -3.04
C ILE A 104 -11.65 5.98 -4.14
N MET A 105 -10.57 5.35 -4.63
CA MET A 105 -9.75 5.92 -5.71
C MET A 105 -10.53 6.14 -7.00
N ASN A 106 -11.52 5.30 -7.27
CA ASN A 106 -12.38 5.40 -8.45
C ASN A 106 -13.62 6.30 -8.23
N GLY A 107 -13.82 6.86 -7.04
CA GLY A 107 -15.00 7.66 -6.70
C GLY A 107 -16.32 6.86 -6.66
N ASP A 108 -16.28 5.53 -6.58
CA ASP A 108 -17.47 4.67 -6.55
C ASP A 108 -18.08 4.56 -5.15
N PHE A 109 -18.54 5.69 -4.61
CA PHE A 109 -19.17 5.76 -3.29
C PHE A 109 -20.53 5.07 -3.24
N GLY A 110 -21.22 4.95 -4.38
CA GLY A 110 -22.50 4.25 -4.47
C GLY A 110 -22.36 2.76 -4.17
N SER A 111 -21.34 2.11 -4.74
CA SER A 111 -21.04 0.71 -4.40
C SER A 111 -20.58 0.54 -2.96
N ILE A 112 -19.84 1.50 -2.40
CA ILE A 112 -19.46 1.47 -0.98
C ILE A 112 -20.70 1.43 -0.11
N MET A 113 -21.66 2.36 -0.31
CA MET A 113 -22.89 2.40 0.48
C MET A 113 -23.73 1.13 0.34
N LYS A 114 -23.77 0.53 -0.86
CA LYS A 114 -24.44 -0.76 -1.08
C LYS A 114 -23.76 -1.91 -0.33
N ASP A 115 -22.44 -1.91 -0.20
CA ASP A 115 -21.78 -2.97 0.53
C ASP A 115 -22.13 -2.95 2.03
N PHE A 116 -22.43 -1.76 2.57
CA PHE A 116 -22.88 -1.55 3.95
C PHE A 116 -24.40 -1.75 4.14
N SER A 117 -25.16 -2.04 3.08
CA SER A 117 -26.59 -2.34 3.17
C SER A 117 -26.90 -3.79 2.76
N GLY A 118 -27.55 -4.56 3.65
CA GLY A 118 -27.94 -5.95 3.39
C GLY A 118 -27.01 -7.01 3.99
N GLN A 119 -26.99 -8.21 3.40
CA GLN A 119 -26.31 -9.39 3.95
C GLN A 119 -24.77 -9.26 3.99
N SER A 120 -24.19 -8.32 3.26
CA SER A 120 -22.75 -8.02 3.27
C SER A 120 -22.31 -7.08 4.39
N ALA A 121 -23.23 -6.48 5.15
CA ALA A 121 -22.92 -5.45 6.15
C ALA A 121 -21.93 -5.93 7.23
N LEU A 122 -22.09 -7.16 7.73
CA LEU A 122 -21.15 -7.76 8.70
C LEU A 122 -19.73 -7.82 8.14
N TRP A 123 -19.60 -8.27 6.89
CA TRP A 123 -18.31 -8.33 6.20
C TRP A 123 -17.74 -6.93 5.98
N ALA A 124 -18.56 -5.98 5.53
CA ALA A 124 -18.16 -4.58 5.38
C ALA A 124 -17.62 -3.98 6.68
N SER A 125 -18.25 -4.26 7.82
CA SER A 125 -17.77 -3.83 9.15
C SER A 125 -16.44 -4.47 9.54
N VAL A 126 -16.29 -5.78 9.36
CA VAL A 126 -15.02 -6.48 9.61
C VAL A 126 -13.90 -5.88 8.74
N PHE A 127 -14.19 -5.56 7.48
CA PHE A 127 -13.21 -4.93 6.60
C PHE A 127 -12.86 -3.53 7.06
N LEU A 128 -13.85 -2.70 7.37
CA LEU A 128 -13.60 -1.35 7.87
C LEU A 128 -12.73 -1.38 9.13
N LEU A 129 -13.01 -2.29 10.06
CA LEU A 129 -12.20 -2.49 11.27
C LEU A 129 -10.77 -2.93 10.93
N SER A 130 -10.60 -3.84 9.97
CA SER A 130 -9.26 -4.30 9.57
C SER A 130 -8.45 -3.19 8.88
N TYR A 131 -9.07 -2.38 8.01
CA TYR A 131 -8.44 -1.19 7.42
C TYR A 131 -8.11 -0.14 8.49
N ALA A 132 -9.01 0.09 9.46
CA ALA A 132 -8.77 1.01 10.58
C ALA A 132 -7.60 0.54 11.46
N ALA A 133 -7.54 -0.76 11.80
CA ALA A 133 -6.44 -1.34 12.55
C ALA A 133 -5.10 -1.21 11.80
N LEU A 134 -5.10 -1.47 10.49
CA LEU A 134 -3.93 -1.32 9.64
C LEU A 134 -3.45 0.13 9.55
N PHE A 135 -4.40 1.07 9.39
CA PHE A 135 -4.14 2.50 9.39
C PHE A 135 -3.55 2.95 10.72
N LEU A 136 -4.18 2.61 11.85
CA LEU A 136 -3.71 2.96 13.19
C LEU A 136 -2.32 2.39 13.48
N LYS A 137 -2.08 1.09 13.17
CA LYS A 137 -0.75 0.47 13.27
C LYS A 137 0.29 1.23 12.45
N THR A 138 -0.05 1.63 11.23
CA THR A 138 0.89 2.35 10.36
C THR A 138 1.21 3.72 10.93
N VAL A 139 0.18 4.50 11.26
CA VAL A 139 0.33 5.87 11.79
C VAL A 139 1.07 5.85 13.13
N PHE A 140 0.70 4.96 14.05
CA PHE A 140 1.37 4.85 15.35
C PHE A 140 2.78 4.30 15.23
N GLY A 141 3.03 3.35 14.32
CA GLY A 141 4.35 2.82 14.03
C GLY A 141 5.29 3.90 13.53
N ILE A 142 4.89 4.63 12.49
CA ILE A 142 5.66 5.75 11.94
C ILE A 142 5.84 6.85 13.00
N GLY A 143 4.78 7.23 13.71
CA GLY A 143 4.84 8.21 14.79
C GLY A 143 5.77 7.79 15.94
N GLY A 144 5.80 6.51 16.29
CA GLY A 144 6.70 5.94 17.28
C GLY A 144 8.16 6.02 16.87
N VAL A 145 8.47 5.79 15.59
CA VAL A 145 9.82 5.99 15.06
C VAL A 145 10.21 7.47 15.11
N PHE A 146 9.30 8.39 14.76
CA PHE A 146 9.55 9.83 14.89
C PHE A 146 9.80 10.26 16.33
N LEU A 147 9.10 9.67 17.30
CA LEU A 147 9.39 9.90 18.72
C LEU A 147 10.76 9.33 19.10
N TYR A 148 11.12 8.16 18.57
CA TYR A 148 12.39 7.50 18.86
C TYR A 148 13.61 8.21 18.23
N LEU A 149 13.43 8.89 17.10
CA LEU A 149 14.45 9.75 16.48
C LEU A 149 15.01 10.78 17.47
N ARG A 150 14.18 11.29 18.39
CA ARG A 150 14.59 12.24 19.44
C ARG A 150 15.49 11.58 20.51
N LYS A 151 15.43 10.26 20.66
CA LYS A 151 16.23 9.48 21.62
C LYS A 151 17.51 8.93 21.01
N ASN A 152 17.43 8.48 19.76
CA ASN A 152 18.59 8.01 18.99
C ASN A 152 18.35 8.28 17.51
N PHE A 153 19.02 9.32 17.00
CA PHE A 153 18.82 9.79 15.63
C PHE A 153 19.22 8.74 14.59
N LEU A 154 20.41 8.13 14.73
CA LEU A 154 20.92 7.17 13.75
C LEU A 154 20.03 5.92 13.65
N ALA A 155 19.63 5.37 14.80
CA ALA A 155 18.75 4.21 14.82
C ALA A 155 17.34 4.55 14.29
N GLY A 156 16.77 5.70 14.69
CA GLY A 156 15.48 6.15 14.15
C GLY A 156 15.51 6.37 12.64
N LEU A 157 16.59 6.98 12.13
CA LEU A 157 16.78 7.20 10.70
C LEU A 157 16.88 5.87 9.95
N PHE A 158 17.64 4.92 10.48
CA PHE A 158 17.72 3.56 9.92
C PHE A 158 16.34 2.90 9.82
N PHE A 159 15.51 2.98 10.87
CA PHE A 159 14.15 2.42 10.82
C PHE A 159 13.24 3.13 9.82
N LEU A 160 13.31 4.46 9.70
CA LEU A 160 12.58 5.18 8.67
C LEU A 160 13.01 4.77 7.27
N MET A 161 14.32 4.62 7.04
CA MET A 161 14.85 4.15 5.76
C MET A 161 14.29 2.76 5.45
N VAL A 162 14.29 1.83 6.41
CA VAL A 162 13.70 0.49 6.21
C VAL A 162 12.20 0.59 5.90
N ILE A 163 11.44 1.38 6.65
CA ILE A 163 9.99 1.54 6.45
C ILE A 163 9.67 2.08 5.05
N PHE A 164 10.42 3.08 4.57
CA PHE A 164 10.15 3.73 3.28
C PHE A 164 10.86 3.09 2.09
N TYR A 165 11.91 2.30 2.31
CA TYR A 165 12.64 1.59 1.25
C TYR A 165 11.76 0.60 0.49
N PHE A 166 11.01 -0.25 1.21
CA PHE A 166 10.14 -1.25 0.59
C PHE A 166 9.00 -0.66 -0.26
N PRO A 167 8.19 0.32 0.20
CA PRO A 167 7.17 0.92 -0.65
C PRO A 167 7.77 1.61 -1.89
N LEU A 168 8.96 2.20 -1.78
CA LEU A 168 9.65 2.80 -2.91
C LEU A 168 10.08 1.77 -3.97
N ILE A 169 10.31 0.51 -3.60
CA ILE A 169 10.67 -0.54 -4.55
C ILE A 169 9.43 -1.23 -5.13
N VAL A 170 8.44 -1.51 -4.27
CA VAL A 170 7.24 -2.29 -4.63
C VAL A 170 6.27 -1.47 -5.49
N GLY A 171 6.24 -0.14 -5.31
CA GLY A 171 5.40 0.74 -6.11
C GLY A 171 3.91 0.37 -6.09
N PRO A 172 3.19 0.48 -7.23
CA PRO A 172 1.74 0.33 -7.31
C PRO A 172 1.23 -1.11 -7.18
N GLU A 173 2.09 -2.14 -7.23
CA GLU A 173 1.64 -3.53 -7.02
C GLU A 173 1.25 -3.76 -5.56
N GLY A 174 1.89 -3.09 -4.60
CA GLY A 174 1.44 -2.92 -3.21
C GLY A 174 0.93 -4.13 -2.43
N HIS A 175 1.15 -5.38 -2.87
CA HIS A 175 0.59 -6.59 -2.24
C HIS A 175 0.99 -6.69 -0.77
N ALA A 176 0.09 -7.16 0.11
CA ALA A 176 0.35 -7.19 1.55
C ALA A 176 1.58 -8.05 1.90
N ARG A 177 1.87 -9.10 1.10
CA ARG A 177 3.06 -9.93 1.27
C ARG A 177 4.37 -9.13 1.26
N PHE A 178 4.42 -8.02 0.52
CA PHE A 178 5.62 -7.19 0.42
C PHE A 178 5.82 -6.30 1.65
N ARG A 179 4.82 -6.17 2.53
CA ARG A 179 4.94 -5.46 3.80
C ARG A 179 5.50 -6.28 4.94
N LEU A 180 5.49 -7.61 4.84
CA LEU A 180 5.92 -8.52 5.92
C LEU A 180 7.26 -8.12 6.57
N PRO A 181 8.29 -7.63 5.82
CA PRO A 181 9.54 -7.18 6.42
C PRO A 181 9.40 -5.94 7.32
N VAL A 182 8.44 -5.05 7.03
CA VAL A 182 8.24 -3.78 7.73
C VAL A 182 7.24 -3.90 8.88
N GLU A 183 6.35 -4.90 8.85
CA GLU A 183 5.30 -5.04 9.86
C GLU A 183 5.81 -5.15 11.31
N PRO A 184 6.84 -5.96 11.64
CA PRO A 184 7.33 -6.06 13.01
C PRO A 184 7.81 -4.71 13.55
N ILE A 185 8.48 -3.91 12.72
CA ILE A 185 8.96 -2.57 13.08
C ILE A 185 7.77 -1.67 13.40
N LEU A 186 6.75 -1.63 12.53
CA LEU A 186 5.55 -0.82 12.75
C LEU A 186 4.81 -1.23 14.03
N ILE A 187 4.71 -2.53 14.33
CA ILE A 187 4.07 -3.04 15.55
C ILE A 187 4.84 -2.60 16.80
N ILE A 188 6.16 -2.83 16.82
CA ILE A 188 7.03 -2.45 17.95
C ILE A 188 6.92 -0.94 18.22
N PHE A 189 7.03 -0.12 17.18
CA PHE A 189 6.98 1.33 17.35
C PHE A 189 5.57 1.85 17.65
N SER A 190 4.52 1.15 17.20
CA SER A 190 3.14 1.45 17.61
C SER A 190 2.98 1.27 19.12
N ALA A 191 3.43 0.13 19.65
CA ALA A 191 3.40 -0.13 21.08
C ALA A 191 4.24 0.88 21.87
N PHE A 192 5.45 1.20 21.37
CA PHE A 192 6.33 2.20 21.96
C PHE A 192 5.65 3.58 22.06
N LEU A 193 4.96 4.02 21.00
CA LEU A 193 4.25 5.30 21.00
C LEU A 193 3.13 5.30 22.05
N VAL A 194 2.29 4.26 22.06
CA VAL A 194 1.16 4.13 23.00
C VAL A 194 1.65 4.13 24.45
N ILE A 195 2.69 3.34 24.76
CA ILE A 195 3.27 3.28 26.10
C ILE A 195 3.87 4.63 26.50
N SER A 196 4.56 5.30 25.58
CA SER A 196 5.18 6.61 25.84
C SER A 196 4.12 7.68 26.12
N ALA A 197 3.06 7.72 25.31
CA ALA A 197 1.93 8.62 25.50
C ALA A 197 1.21 8.35 26.84
N HIS A 198 0.97 7.08 27.18
CA HIS A 198 0.36 6.69 28.44
C HIS A 198 1.20 7.13 29.65
N ARG A 199 2.52 6.91 29.63
CA ARG A 199 3.43 7.37 30.68
C ARG A 199 3.43 8.88 30.84
N PHE A 200 3.41 9.62 29.73
CA PHE A 200 3.32 11.08 29.74
C PHE A 200 2.03 11.56 30.41
N LEU A 201 0.89 10.95 30.08
CA LEU A 201 -0.41 11.28 30.68
C LEU A 201 -0.47 10.99 32.19
N ILE A 202 0.08 9.85 32.65
CA ILE A 202 0.12 9.52 34.09
C ILE A 202 1.02 10.49 34.84
N ASN A 203 2.23 10.73 34.34
CA ASN A 203 3.19 11.59 35.03
C ASN A 203 2.71 13.05 35.05
N GLY A 204 2.10 13.55 33.97
CA GLY A 204 1.50 14.89 33.93
C GLY A 204 0.38 15.06 34.97
N LYS A 205 -0.45 14.03 35.20
CA LYS A 205 -1.48 14.06 36.26
C LYS A 205 -0.88 14.14 37.66
N LYS A 206 0.21 13.41 37.93
CA LYS A 206 0.89 13.45 39.25
C LYS A 206 1.51 14.82 39.54
N THR A 207 2.16 15.43 38.56
CA THR A 207 2.78 16.76 38.73
C THR A 207 1.72 17.83 39.02
N ASN A 208 0.57 17.79 38.34
CA ASN A 208 -0.51 18.75 38.57
C ASN A 208 -1.19 18.58 39.94
N GLN A 209 -1.33 17.35 40.45
CA GLN A 209 -1.85 17.12 41.80
C GLN A 209 -0.92 17.65 42.89
N ASN A 210 0.40 17.52 42.72
CA ASN A 210 1.37 18.03 43.69
C ASN A 210 1.53 19.56 43.63
N ALA A 211 1.17 20.22 42.52
CA ALA A 211 1.20 21.67 42.38
C ALA A 211 -0.06 22.37 42.93
N SER A 212 -1.11 21.59 43.26
CA SER A 212 -2.39 22.08 43.81
C SER A 212 -2.55 21.86 45.32
N ILE A 213 -1.47 21.45 46.01
CA ILE A 213 -1.36 21.33 47.47
C ILE A 213 -0.42 22.43 47.95
#